data_AF-A0A6P5YSW1-F1
#
_entry.id   AF-A0A6P5YSW1-F1
#
_cell.length_a   1.000
_cell.length_b   1.000
_cell.length_c   1.000
_cell.angle_alpha   90.00
_cell.angle_beta   90.00
_cell.angle_gamma   90.00
#
_symmetry.space_group_name_H-M   'P 1'
#
loop_
_entity.id
_entity.type
_entity.pdbx_description
1 polymer ?
#
loop_
_entity_poly.entity_id
_entity_poly.type
_entity_poly.pdbx_seq_one_letter_code
_entity_poly.pdbx_strand_id
1 'polypeptide(L)'
;MRFALLPSVVIHLQKMKRIGELAPKLPSPFPPPMSGRSYKDHFIHFRKERKAIGCPSFLWFLAPFLTQVPCLFLWVTSIRRMSLDNHPGFDSGGALWFQNLTELPHGVLGLIFPFLIASLYYINVQISFATSSIEKVDSLLAKAFKFYMDILTLPLFGIGLLIPQGSLVYWVTNSSLSVIQQLTLKDPAVRAILGLPDKDASTAGAPSVEPPSMELRIPVQNLSPGELLALSIKHLSRGEKDQAASLLRLTLEKDPEYVKAMVVMGQTLMQKGLLGESNEYLERAISKLSLAGHPTEVEDVDLLILSSQWAGVVYMKQGKKAEGLAHLERIANLKEPEDPKSQAHYFDGLLLLSSALADSGRKAEALKFLRLVVAYDPNYNYLLEELENEEDDFASNLASTRRRDY
;
A
#
# COMPACT_ATOMS: atom_id res chain seq x y z
N MET A 1 12.25 33.63 6.42
CA MET A 1 11.39 32.65 5.70
C MET A 1 11.07 31.40 6.51
N ARG A 2 12.04 30.60 6.95
CA ARG A 2 11.76 29.40 7.79
C ARG A 2 10.92 29.72 9.03
N PHE A 3 11.22 30.82 9.71
CA PHE A 3 10.38 31.33 10.82
C PHE A 3 8.96 31.72 10.39
N ALA A 4 8.77 32.27 9.19
CA ALA A 4 7.44 32.61 8.68
C ALA A 4 6.61 31.36 8.33
N LEU A 5 7.26 30.26 7.96
CA LEU A 5 6.61 28.97 7.71
C LEU A 5 6.43 28.15 8.99
N LEU A 6 7.07 28.53 10.10
CA LEU A 6 7.01 27.78 11.37
C LEU A 6 5.58 27.63 11.90
N PRO A 7 4.70 28.66 11.92
CA PRO A 7 3.32 28.49 12.33
C PRO A 7 2.56 27.45 11.49
N SER A 8 2.79 27.43 10.17
CA SER A 8 2.19 26.43 9.28
C SER A 8 2.63 25.02 9.64
N VAL A 9 3.92 24.83 9.96
CA VAL A 9 4.45 23.54 10.41
C VAL A 9 3.83 23.13 11.75
N VAL A 10 3.70 24.05 12.71
CA VAL A 10 3.08 23.77 14.01
C VAL A 10 1.61 23.39 13.85
N ILE A 11 0.84 24.14 13.05
CA ILE A 11 -0.57 23.82 12.76
C ILE A 11 -0.68 22.44 12.12
N HIS A 12 0.16 22.13 11.13
CA HIS A 12 0.19 20.81 10.51
C HIS A 12 0.43 19.70 11.55
N LEU A 13 1.44 19.84 12.42
CA LEU A 13 1.74 18.85 13.45
C LEU A 13 0.58 18.68 14.45
N GLN A 14 -0.10 19.77 14.83
CA GLN A 14 -1.30 19.72 15.67
C GLN A 14 -2.48 19.01 14.97
N LYS A 15 -2.67 19.24 13.66
CA LYS A 15 -3.70 18.52 12.88
C LYS A 15 -3.38 17.03 12.77
N MET A 16 -2.12 16.67 12.55
CA MET A 16 -1.69 15.27 12.52
C MET A 16 -1.86 14.58 13.87
N LYS A 17 -1.59 15.28 14.98
CA LYS A 17 -1.89 14.79 16.34
C LYS A 17 -3.39 14.46 16.50
N ARG A 18 -4.26 15.42 16.18
CA ARG A 18 -5.71 15.25 16.30
C ARG A 18 -6.26 14.15 15.37
N ILE A 19 -5.63 13.98 14.20
CA ILE A 19 -5.92 12.85 13.30
C ILE A 19 -5.53 11.54 13.98
N GLY A 20 -4.33 11.43 14.54
CA GLY A 20 -3.87 10.22 15.25
C GLY A 20 -4.76 9.83 16.43
N GLU A 21 -5.25 10.81 17.20
CA GLU A 21 -6.15 10.58 18.35
C GLU A 21 -7.56 10.13 17.96
N LEU A 22 -8.07 10.59 16.81
CA LEU A 22 -9.44 10.35 16.37
C LEU A 22 -9.57 9.26 15.30
N ALA A 23 -8.49 8.94 14.59
CA ALA A 23 -8.48 7.92 13.52
C ALA A 23 -8.93 6.53 14.01
N PRO A 24 -8.54 6.03 15.20
CA PRO A 24 -9.03 4.73 15.70
C PRO A 24 -10.54 4.68 15.97
N LYS A 25 -11.19 5.84 16.14
CA LYS A 25 -12.63 5.96 16.40
C LYS A 25 -13.45 6.05 15.10
N LEU A 26 -12.80 6.11 13.95
CA LEU A 26 -13.46 6.22 12.65
C LEU A 26 -13.63 4.83 12.03
N PRO A 27 -14.70 4.59 11.27
CA PRO A 27 -14.83 3.38 10.48
C PRO A 27 -13.74 3.35 9.41
N SER A 28 -13.45 2.17 8.88
CA SER A 28 -12.55 2.03 7.73
C SER A 28 -13.03 2.93 6.58
N PRO A 29 -12.12 3.69 5.93
CA PRO A 29 -12.46 4.49 4.75
C PRO A 29 -12.84 3.62 3.54
N PHE A 30 -12.47 2.34 3.56
CA PHE A 30 -12.81 1.36 2.54
C PHE A 30 -13.91 0.41 3.05
N PRO A 31 -14.84 -0.01 2.17
CA PRO A 31 -15.81 -1.03 2.54
C PRO A 31 -15.09 -2.33 2.95
N PRO A 32 -15.65 -3.12 3.88
CA PRO A 32 -15.14 -4.45 4.15
C PRO A 32 -15.09 -5.26 2.86
N PRO A 33 -14.01 -6.06 2.64
CA PRO A 33 -13.97 -6.95 1.50
C PRO A 33 -15.23 -7.82 1.52
N MET A 34 -15.90 -7.92 0.36
CA MET A 34 -17.16 -8.66 0.16
C MET A 34 -18.43 -8.11 0.82
N SER A 35 -18.48 -6.84 1.22
CA SER A 35 -19.72 -6.26 1.78
C SER A 35 -20.81 -5.94 0.74
N GLY A 36 -20.53 -6.06 -0.57
CA GLY A 36 -21.44 -5.66 -1.65
C GLY A 36 -21.80 -4.17 -1.68
N ARG A 37 -21.20 -3.35 -0.81
CA ARG A 37 -21.50 -1.92 -0.70
C ARG A 37 -20.74 -1.11 -1.74
N SER A 38 -21.45 -0.21 -2.41
CA SER A 38 -20.88 0.81 -3.28
C SER A 38 -19.80 1.60 -2.56
N TYR A 39 -18.61 1.65 -3.16
CA TYR A 39 -17.44 2.35 -2.63
C TYR A 39 -17.72 3.84 -2.39
N LYS A 40 -18.53 4.46 -3.26
CA LYS A 40 -18.93 5.87 -3.16
C LYS A 40 -19.76 6.12 -1.89
N ASP A 41 -20.74 5.27 -1.62
CA ASP A 41 -21.64 5.43 -0.48
C ASP A 41 -20.91 5.21 0.85
N HIS A 42 -20.00 4.21 0.88
CA HIS A 42 -19.15 3.97 2.05
C HIS A 42 -18.22 5.14 2.33
N PHE A 43 -17.63 5.74 1.30
CA PHE A 43 -16.79 6.93 1.45
C PHE A 43 -17.58 8.17 1.90
N ILE A 44 -18.81 8.34 1.41
CA ILE A 44 -19.71 9.42 1.86
C ILE A 44 -20.07 9.23 3.35
N HIS A 45 -20.37 8.00 3.76
CA HIS A 45 -20.62 7.65 5.16
C HIS A 45 -19.41 7.97 6.04
N PHE A 46 -18.23 7.48 5.66
CA PHE A 46 -16.95 7.78 6.31
C PHE A 46 -16.74 9.30 6.47
N ARG A 47 -17.00 10.07 5.41
CA ARG A 47 -16.85 11.53 5.45
C ARG A 47 -17.83 12.21 6.40
N LYS A 48 -19.06 11.71 6.51
CA LYS A 48 -20.07 12.21 7.46
C LYS A 48 -19.64 11.94 8.91
N GLU A 49 -19.25 10.71 9.23
CA GLU A 49 -18.80 10.37 10.59
C GLU A 49 -17.52 11.11 10.99
N ARG A 50 -16.56 11.24 10.06
CA ARG A 50 -15.36 12.06 10.28
C ARG A 50 -15.70 13.51 10.64
N LYS A 51 -16.68 14.10 9.94
CA LYS A 51 -17.15 15.46 10.25
C LYS A 51 -17.88 15.52 11.58
N ALA A 52 -18.70 14.52 11.93
CA ALA A 52 -19.44 14.46 13.19
C ALA A 52 -18.49 14.42 14.41
N ILE A 53 -17.39 13.68 14.31
CA ILE A 53 -16.36 13.59 15.37
C ILE A 53 -15.42 14.82 15.36
N GLY A 54 -15.55 15.72 14.37
CA GLY A 54 -14.69 16.90 14.24
C GLY A 54 -13.24 16.56 13.87
N CYS A 55 -13.00 15.39 13.26
CA CYS A 55 -11.67 14.96 12.84
C CYS A 55 -11.22 15.75 11.60
N PRO A 56 -10.01 16.34 11.59
CA PRO A 56 -9.46 17.03 10.43
C PRO A 56 -9.38 16.15 9.18
N SER A 57 -9.25 16.76 8.00
CA SER A 57 -9.10 16.00 6.75
C SER A 57 -7.76 15.28 6.72
N PHE A 58 -7.72 14.02 6.26
CA PHE A 58 -6.45 13.32 6.01
C PHE A 58 -5.60 14.01 4.94
N LEU A 59 -6.19 14.86 4.09
CA LEU A 59 -5.45 15.71 3.15
C LEU A 59 -4.45 16.66 3.83
N TRP A 60 -4.55 16.88 5.15
CA TRP A 60 -3.54 17.63 5.89
C TRP A 60 -2.14 17.03 5.78
N PHE A 61 -2.00 15.72 5.51
CA PHE A 61 -0.72 15.09 5.20
C PHE A 61 0.01 15.74 4.02
N LEU A 62 -0.74 16.28 3.04
CA LEU A 62 -0.18 16.96 1.87
C LEU A 62 0.17 18.43 2.12
N ALA A 63 -0.29 19.02 3.23
CA ALA A 63 -0.13 20.45 3.50
C ALA A 63 1.35 20.92 3.55
N PRO A 64 2.31 20.18 4.14
CA PRO A 64 3.72 20.57 4.11
C PRO A 64 4.27 20.59 2.69
N PHE A 65 3.91 19.63 1.85
CA PHE A 65 4.35 19.59 0.46
C PHE A 65 3.80 20.79 -0.32
N LEU A 66 2.50 21.06 -0.20
CA LEU A 66 1.85 22.17 -0.89
C LEU A 66 2.34 23.55 -0.45
N THR A 67 2.82 23.68 0.79
CA THR A 67 3.33 24.96 1.31
C THR A 67 4.83 25.13 1.12
N GLN A 68 5.63 24.09 1.34
CA GLN A 68 7.09 24.16 1.33
C GLN A 68 7.68 24.05 -0.07
N VAL A 69 7.12 23.19 -0.95
CA VAL A 69 7.70 22.92 -2.27
C VAL A 69 7.67 24.15 -3.18
N PRO A 70 6.55 24.90 -3.33
CA PRO A 70 6.55 26.11 -4.15
C PRO A 70 7.51 27.18 -3.62
N CYS A 71 7.57 27.35 -2.29
CA CYS A 71 8.51 28.27 -1.67
C CYS A 71 9.95 27.86 -2.00
N LEU A 72 10.30 26.59 -1.82
CA LEU A 72 11.63 26.08 -2.12
C LEU A 72 12.04 26.35 -3.57
N PHE A 73 11.16 26.03 -4.54
CA PHE A 73 11.44 26.26 -5.95
C PHE A 73 11.62 27.75 -6.26
N LEU A 74 10.74 28.61 -5.74
CA LEU A 74 10.88 30.07 -5.89
C LEU A 74 12.24 30.55 -5.41
N TRP A 75 12.71 30.10 -4.24
CA TRP A 75 13.99 30.54 -3.68
C TRP A 75 15.19 29.98 -4.44
N VAL A 76 15.21 28.68 -4.72
CA VAL A 76 16.31 28.05 -5.46
C VAL A 76 16.45 28.69 -6.83
N THR A 77 15.34 28.89 -7.54
CA THR A 77 15.37 29.50 -8.88
C THR A 77 15.76 30.97 -8.83
N SER A 78 15.28 31.74 -7.85
CA SER A 78 15.62 33.16 -7.71
C SER A 78 17.11 33.35 -7.43
N ILE A 79 17.66 32.65 -6.44
CA ILE A 79 19.08 32.80 -6.05
C ILE A 79 20.00 32.26 -7.15
N ARG A 80 19.62 31.15 -7.80
CA ARG A 80 20.35 30.63 -8.94
C ARG A 80 20.36 31.63 -10.10
N ARG A 81 19.23 32.25 -10.43
CA ARG A 81 19.17 33.31 -11.45
C ARG A 81 20.02 34.50 -11.07
N MET A 82 19.94 34.99 -9.84
CA MET A 82 20.79 36.08 -9.37
C MET A 82 22.29 35.76 -9.50
N SER A 83 22.67 34.50 -9.27
CA SER A 83 24.06 34.05 -9.43
C SER A 83 24.49 33.94 -10.90
N LEU A 84 23.59 33.51 -11.80
CA LEU A 84 23.91 33.31 -13.22
C LEU A 84 23.79 34.60 -14.05
N ASP A 85 22.87 35.49 -13.68
CA ASP A 85 22.58 36.74 -14.38
C ASP A 85 23.46 37.91 -13.89
N ASN A 86 24.50 37.61 -13.08
CA ASN A 86 25.43 38.58 -12.50
C ASN A 86 24.73 39.75 -11.79
N HIS A 87 23.80 39.43 -10.89
CA HIS A 87 23.09 40.43 -10.12
C HIS A 87 24.08 41.34 -9.36
N PRO A 88 23.86 42.67 -9.29
CA PRO A 88 24.79 43.58 -8.63
C PRO A 88 25.15 43.14 -7.22
N GLY A 89 26.46 43.09 -6.94
CA GLY A 89 27.00 42.67 -5.64
C GLY A 89 27.15 41.15 -5.44
N PHE A 90 26.74 40.29 -6.37
CA PHE A 90 27.00 38.85 -6.26
C PHE A 90 28.45 38.47 -6.62
N ASP A 91 29.12 39.30 -7.40
CA ASP A 91 30.53 39.14 -7.78
C ASP A 91 31.50 39.34 -6.60
N SER A 92 31.09 40.12 -5.59
CA SER A 92 31.94 40.59 -4.48
C SER A 92 31.28 40.48 -3.10
N GLY A 93 30.00 40.12 -3.02
CA GLY A 93 29.20 40.09 -1.79
C GLY A 93 29.31 38.80 -0.98
N GLY A 94 30.23 37.93 -1.34
CA GLY A 94 30.55 36.74 -0.56
C GLY A 94 31.40 37.02 0.67
N ALA A 95 31.89 35.96 1.31
CA ALA A 95 32.71 36.07 2.52
C ALA A 95 33.76 34.95 2.59
N LEU A 96 34.79 35.15 3.43
CA LEU A 96 35.82 34.15 3.70
C LEU A 96 36.46 33.60 2.40
N TRP A 97 36.25 32.32 2.09
CA TRP A 97 36.80 31.62 0.92
C TRP A 97 35.91 31.69 -0.33
N PHE A 98 34.73 32.33 -0.24
CA PHE A 98 33.72 32.35 -1.31
C PHE A 98 33.31 33.78 -1.67
N GLN A 99 34.26 34.64 -2.06
CA GLN A 99 34.01 36.08 -2.30
C GLN A 99 33.07 36.31 -3.49
N ASN A 100 33.20 35.51 -4.55
CA ASN A 100 32.36 35.59 -5.73
C ASN A 100 31.26 34.51 -5.69
N LEU A 101 30.00 34.93 -5.58
CA LEU A 101 28.83 34.07 -5.50
C LEU A 101 28.38 33.54 -6.87
N THR A 102 28.85 34.13 -7.97
CA THR A 102 28.50 33.70 -9.35
C THR A 102 29.34 32.52 -9.81
N GLU A 103 30.53 32.35 -9.21
CA GLU A 103 31.47 31.29 -9.57
C GLU A 103 31.04 29.92 -9.05
N LEU A 104 31.55 28.88 -9.72
CA LEU A 104 31.48 27.51 -9.22
C LEU A 104 32.50 27.32 -8.08
N PRO A 105 32.28 26.35 -7.18
CA PRO A 105 33.27 25.96 -6.20
C PRO A 105 34.59 25.57 -6.85
N HIS A 106 35.66 26.23 -6.47
CA HIS A 106 36.99 26.00 -7.01
C HIS A 106 38.04 25.99 -5.89
N GLY A 107 39.16 25.32 -6.15
CA GLY A 107 40.21 25.10 -5.17
C GLY A 107 39.82 24.18 -4.01
N VAL A 108 40.75 23.99 -3.07
CA VAL A 108 40.57 23.07 -1.93
C VAL A 108 39.44 23.55 -1.00
N LEU A 109 39.34 24.86 -0.77
CA LEU A 109 38.32 25.45 0.09
C LEU A 109 36.92 25.47 -0.56
N GLY A 110 36.84 25.42 -1.90
CA GLY A 110 35.55 25.28 -2.61
C GLY A 110 34.79 24.02 -2.23
N LEU A 111 35.48 22.97 -1.78
CA LEU A 111 34.85 21.71 -1.36
C LEU A 111 34.05 21.82 -0.06
N ILE A 112 34.22 22.89 0.73
CA ILE A 112 33.56 23.05 2.04
C ILE A 112 32.04 22.99 1.91
N PHE A 113 31.43 23.73 0.97
CA PHE A 113 29.97 23.71 0.82
C PHE A 113 29.43 22.36 0.33
N PRO A 114 29.97 21.72 -0.73
CA PRO A 114 29.57 20.37 -1.11
C PRO A 114 29.64 19.36 0.03
N PHE A 115 30.71 19.37 0.82
CA PHE A 115 30.84 18.49 2.00
C PHE A 115 29.79 18.80 3.07
N LEU A 116 29.52 20.08 3.34
CA LEU A 116 28.49 20.49 4.30
C LEU A 116 27.09 20.06 3.84
N ILE A 117 26.75 20.24 2.56
CA ILE A 117 25.45 19.82 2.02
C ILE A 117 25.27 18.32 2.15
N ALA A 118 26.28 17.54 1.73
CA ALA A 118 26.27 16.09 1.85
C ALA A 118 26.13 15.64 3.32
N SER A 119 26.92 16.23 4.22
CA SER A 119 26.90 15.90 5.66
C SER A 119 25.55 16.25 6.30
N LEU A 120 25.02 17.44 6.04
CA LEU A 120 23.72 17.88 6.57
C LEU A 120 22.57 17.02 6.04
N TYR A 121 22.62 16.64 4.76
CA TYR A 121 21.65 15.72 4.19
C TYR A 121 21.71 14.34 4.86
N TYR A 122 22.91 13.78 5.02
CA TYR A 122 23.10 12.50 5.70
C TYR A 122 22.58 12.54 7.14
N ILE A 123 22.92 13.59 7.89
CA ILE A 123 22.40 13.80 9.26
C ILE A 123 20.88 13.87 9.26
N ASN A 124 20.28 14.60 8.33
CA ASN A 124 18.83 14.71 8.19
C ASN A 124 18.16 13.35 7.91
N VAL A 125 18.78 12.50 7.07
CA VAL A 125 18.34 11.12 6.85
C VAL A 125 18.45 10.31 8.15
N GLN A 126 19.59 10.33 8.85
CA GLN A 126 19.75 9.60 10.12
C GLN A 126 18.72 10.02 11.16
N ILE A 127 18.49 11.32 11.32
CA ILE A 127 17.50 11.87 12.26
C ILE A 127 16.09 11.40 11.89
N SER A 128 15.74 11.37 10.60
CA SER A 128 14.41 10.97 10.13
C SER A 128 14.14 9.49 10.39
N PHE A 129 15.10 8.61 10.07
CA PHE A 129 14.97 7.16 10.27
C PHE A 129 15.16 6.71 11.73
N ALA A 130 15.91 7.46 12.55
CA ALA A 130 15.96 7.23 13.99
C ALA A 130 14.64 7.61 14.69
N THR A 131 13.79 8.41 14.04
CA THR A 131 12.53 8.88 14.63
C THR A 131 11.36 7.98 14.30
N SER A 132 11.41 7.33 13.16
CA SER A 132 10.31 6.55 12.65
C SER A 132 10.34 5.17 13.32
N SER A 133 9.20 4.76 13.90
CA SER A 133 8.94 3.38 14.36
C SER A 133 8.83 2.42 13.17
N ILE A 134 9.78 2.50 12.23
CA ILE A 134 9.99 1.57 11.11
C ILE A 134 10.76 0.36 11.66
N GLU A 135 10.32 -0.15 12.81
CA GLU A 135 10.61 -1.53 13.22
C GLU A 135 9.48 -2.46 12.80
N LYS A 136 8.34 -1.92 12.32
CA LYS A 136 7.13 -2.68 11.96
C LYS A 136 6.80 -2.74 10.47
N VAL A 137 7.57 -2.07 9.60
CA VAL A 137 7.46 -2.24 8.15
C VAL A 137 8.65 -3.07 7.69
N ASP A 138 8.37 -4.14 6.95
CA ASP A 138 9.28 -5.09 6.33
C ASP A 138 10.76 -4.66 6.38
N SER A 139 11.52 -5.21 7.34
CA SER A 139 12.80 -4.60 7.76
C SER A 139 13.80 -4.47 6.60
N LEU A 140 13.66 -5.29 5.55
CA LEU A 140 14.48 -5.27 4.36
C LEU A 140 14.17 -4.08 3.45
N LEU A 141 12.90 -3.79 3.13
CA LEU A 141 12.55 -2.68 2.24
C LEU A 141 12.94 -1.35 2.87
N ALA A 142 12.73 -1.21 4.18
CA ALA A 142 13.06 0.03 4.86
C ALA A 142 14.57 0.22 5.07
N LYS A 143 15.32 -0.86 5.33
CA LYS A 143 16.80 -0.83 5.32
C LYS A 143 17.34 -0.52 3.93
N ALA A 144 16.79 -1.11 2.87
CA ALA A 144 17.17 -0.84 1.49
C ALA A 144 16.87 0.61 1.10
N PHE A 145 15.70 1.13 1.48
CA PHE A 145 15.33 2.53 1.24
C PHE A 145 16.21 3.50 2.03
N LYS A 146 16.54 3.20 3.29
CA LYS A 146 17.51 3.97 4.07
C LYS A 146 18.88 3.96 3.40
N PHE A 147 19.36 2.78 3.00
CA PHE A 147 20.65 2.62 2.34
C PHE A 147 20.71 3.40 1.02
N TYR A 148 19.64 3.38 0.24
CA TYR A 148 19.50 4.20 -0.96
C TYR A 148 19.58 5.69 -0.65
N MET A 149 18.87 6.16 0.38
CA MET A 149 18.95 7.56 0.84
C MET A 149 20.34 7.92 1.35
N ASP A 150 21.04 7.01 2.02
CA ASP A 150 22.43 7.23 2.45
C ASP A 150 23.36 7.38 1.23
N ILE A 151 23.21 6.53 0.20
CA ILE A 151 23.98 6.60 -1.06
C ILE A 151 23.75 7.92 -1.80
N LEU A 152 22.53 8.48 -1.77
CA LEU A 152 22.21 9.76 -2.41
C LEU A 152 23.06 10.94 -1.90
N THR A 153 23.76 10.78 -0.77
CA THR A 153 24.75 11.74 -0.28
C THR A 153 25.87 12.00 -1.30
N LEU A 154 26.32 10.96 -2.02
CA LEU A 154 27.41 11.05 -3.00
C LEU A 154 27.06 11.90 -4.25
N PRO A 155 25.93 11.66 -4.95
CA PRO A 155 25.54 12.52 -6.05
C PRO A 155 25.20 13.94 -5.60
N LEU A 156 24.69 14.15 -4.38
CA LEU A 156 24.48 15.50 -3.84
C LEU A 156 25.79 16.27 -3.66
N PHE A 157 26.86 15.60 -3.22
CA PHE A 157 28.20 16.19 -3.21
C PHE A 157 28.64 16.61 -4.62
N GLY A 158 28.48 15.72 -5.61
CA GLY A 158 28.82 16.00 -7.00
C GLY A 158 28.03 17.17 -7.59
N ILE A 159 26.71 17.21 -7.36
CA ILE A 159 25.85 18.34 -7.77
C ILE A 159 26.31 19.64 -7.12
N GLY A 160 26.76 19.59 -5.87
CA GLY A 160 27.30 20.74 -5.16
C GLY A 160 28.48 21.41 -5.88
N LEU A 161 29.28 20.65 -6.63
CA LEU A 161 30.41 21.17 -7.42
C LEU A 161 29.97 21.84 -8.73
N LEU A 162 28.75 21.59 -9.19
CA LEU A 162 28.24 22.01 -10.50
C LEU A 162 27.28 23.21 -10.41
N ILE A 163 27.15 23.83 -9.24
CA ILE A 163 26.23 24.95 -9.02
C ILE A 163 26.96 26.17 -8.43
N PRO A 164 26.50 27.40 -8.72
CA PRO A 164 27.15 28.62 -8.22
C PRO A 164 27.19 28.70 -6.70
N GLN A 165 28.23 29.34 -6.16
CA GLN A 165 28.45 29.49 -4.73
C GLN A 165 27.28 30.20 -4.01
N GLY A 166 26.62 31.17 -4.63
CA GLY A 166 25.41 31.79 -4.07
C GLY A 166 24.27 30.79 -3.81
N SER A 167 24.08 29.82 -4.71
CA SER A 167 23.08 28.76 -4.54
C SER A 167 23.46 27.79 -3.42
N LEU A 168 24.76 27.54 -3.24
CA LEU A 168 25.29 26.67 -2.19
C LEU A 168 25.12 27.27 -0.80
N VAL A 169 25.36 28.58 -0.63
CA VAL A 169 25.12 29.30 0.62
C VAL A 169 23.66 29.14 1.06
N TYR A 170 22.72 29.35 0.13
CA TYR A 170 21.30 29.10 0.41
C TYR A 170 21.03 27.66 0.80
N TRP A 171 21.59 26.70 0.07
CA TRP A 171 21.34 25.28 0.34
C TRP A 171 21.85 24.88 1.73
N VAL A 172 23.09 25.22 2.07
CA VAL A 172 23.69 24.92 3.37
C VAL A 172 22.89 25.55 4.51
N THR A 173 22.52 26.82 4.39
CA THR A 173 21.73 27.53 5.42
C THR A 173 20.34 26.91 5.57
N ASN A 174 19.65 26.61 4.47
CA ASN A 174 18.34 25.97 4.48
C ASN A 174 18.38 24.54 5.07
N SER A 175 19.39 23.75 4.73
CA SER A 175 19.60 22.40 5.29
C SER A 175 19.93 22.46 6.78
N SER A 176 20.78 23.39 7.19
CA SER A 176 21.13 23.60 8.61
C SER A 176 19.90 23.95 9.45
N LEU A 177 19.09 24.90 8.97
CA LEU A 177 17.83 25.26 9.63
C LEU A 177 16.83 24.09 9.68
N SER A 178 16.83 23.21 8.68
CA SER A 178 15.97 22.02 8.67
C SER A 178 16.40 21.02 9.76
N VAL A 179 17.70 20.77 9.90
CA VAL A 179 18.25 19.91 10.95
C VAL A 179 17.97 20.51 12.33
N ILE A 180 18.24 21.80 12.52
CA ILE A 180 17.93 22.52 13.77
C ILE A 180 16.45 22.38 14.10
N GLN A 181 15.56 22.67 13.14
CA GLN A 181 14.11 22.56 13.33
C GLN A 181 13.71 21.14 13.74
N GLN A 182 14.26 20.10 13.10
CA GLN A 182 13.96 18.72 13.47
C GLN A 182 14.44 18.36 14.87
N LEU A 183 15.64 18.78 15.25
CA LEU A 183 16.18 18.54 16.59
C LEU A 183 15.37 19.29 17.66
N THR A 184 15.05 20.55 17.42
CA THR A 184 14.20 21.36 18.31
C THR A 184 12.81 20.76 18.46
N LEU A 185 12.21 20.20 17.41
CA LEU A 185 10.91 19.53 17.48
C LEU A 185 10.94 18.13 18.10
N LYS A 186 12.14 17.55 18.33
CA LYS A 186 12.32 16.31 19.09
C LYS A 186 12.40 16.57 20.59
N ASP A 187 12.83 17.76 21.01
CA ASP A 187 12.97 18.11 22.40
C ASP A 187 11.59 18.07 23.13
N PRO A 188 11.46 17.28 24.22
CA PRO A 188 10.19 17.14 24.94
C PRO A 188 9.65 18.47 25.50
N ALA A 189 10.51 19.37 25.98
CA ALA A 189 10.07 20.65 26.53
C ALA A 189 9.49 21.55 25.43
N VAL A 190 10.13 21.62 24.27
CA VAL A 190 9.59 22.34 23.12
C VAL A 190 8.29 21.73 22.62
N ARG A 191 8.19 20.40 22.58
CA ARG A 191 6.94 19.72 22.21
C ARG A 191 5.81 20.03 23.17
N ALA A 192 6.07 20.04 24.48
CA ALA A 192 5.12 20.41 25.50
C ALA A 192 4.62 21.85 25.32
N ILE A 193 5.54 22.81 25.11
CA ILE A 193 5.20 24.22 24.84
C ILE A 193 4.31 24.36 23.60
N LEU A 194 4.59 23.58 22.55
CA LEU A 194 3.83 23.62 21.28
C LEU A 194 2.56 22.75 21.29
N GLY A 195 2.26 22.06 22.38
CA GLY A 195 1.11 21.16 22.52
C GLY A 195 1.21 19.88 21.67
N LEU A 196 2.41 19.47 21.29
CA LEU A 196 2.70 18.26 20.50
C LEU A 196 2.78 17.02 21.43
N PRO A 197 2.44 15.81 20.95
CA PRO A 197 2.45 14.62 21.80
C PRO A 197 3.89 14.24 22.18
N ASP A 198 4.13 13.74 23.39
CA ASP A 198 5.40 13.08 23.69
C ASP A 198 5.55 11.87 22.78
N LYS A 199 6.74 11.73 22.19
CA LYS A 199 7.02 10.61 21.30
C LYS A 199 6.86 9.26 22.04
N ASP A 200 7.10 9.29 23.35
CA ASP A 200 6.91 8.15 24.27
C ASP A 200 5.46 8.03 24.78
N ALA A 201 4.66 9.10 24.74
CA ALA A 201 3.21 9.03 25.01
C ALA A 201 2.42 8.42 23.84
N SER A 202 2.97 8.44 22.61
CA SER A 202 2.40 7.65 21.51
C SER A 202 2.59 6.14 21.71
N THR A 203 3.42 5.72 22.67
CA THR A 203 3.51 4.35 23.20
C THR A 203 2.73 4.15 24.51
N ALA A 204 2.17 5.21 25.12
CA ALA A 204 1.39 5.13 26.36
C ALA A 204 -0.07 5.62 26.23
N GLY A 205 -0.51 6.00 25.03
CA GLY A 205 -1.81 6.64 24.79
C GLY A 205 -2.65 6.07 23.65
N ALA A 206 -2.18 5.00 22.99
CA ALA A 206 -3.11 4.02 22.45
C ALA A 206 -3.23 2.94 23.52
N PRO A 207 -4.40 2.75 24.16
CA PRO A 207 -4.73 1.40 24.52
C PRO A 207 -4.63 0.64 23.20
N SER A 208 -3.67 -0.28 23.15
CA SER A 208 -3.97 -1.57 22.56
C SER A 208 -5.29 -1.96 23.18
N VAL A 209 -6.41 -1.63 22.52
CA VAL A 209 -7.63 -2.39 22.71
C VAL A 209 -7.38 -3.67 21.92
N GLU A 210 -6.45 -4.47 22.44
CA GLU A 210 -6.82 -5.81 22.84
C GLU A 210 -8.23 -5.68 23.46
N PRO A 211 -9.27 -6.32 22.91
CA PRO A 211 -10.39 -6.65 23.76
C PRO A 211 -9.82 -7.34 25.01
N PRO A 212 -10.50 -7.32 26.17
CA PRO A 212 -10.04 -8.04 27.35
C PRO A 212 -10.16 -9.55 27.09
N SER A 213 -9.32 -10.08 26.22
CA SER A 213 -8.86 -11.45 26.28
C SER A 213 -7.80 -11.43 27.34
N MET A 214 -8.10 -12.15 28.41
CA MET A 214 -7.20 -12.64 29.42
C MET A 214 -5.97 -13.30 28.74
N GLU A 215 -5.02 -12.50 28.23
CA GLU A 215 -3.74 -12.99 27.71
C GLU A 215 -2.84 -13.27 28.91
N LEU A 216 -3.15 -14.39 29.55
CA LEU A 216 -2.12 -15.28 30.05
C LEU A 216 -1.07 -15.37 28.92
N ARG A 217 0.19 -15.00 29.20
CA ARG A 217 1.33 -15.14 28.28
C ARG A 217 1.49 -16.63 27.92
N ILE A 218 0.68 -17.09 26.99
CA ILE A 218 0.70 -18.42 26.43
C ILE A 218 1.65 -18.30 25.25
N PRO A 219 2.82 -18.95 25.27
CA PRO A 219 3.71 -19.02 24.11
C PRO A 219 2.90 -19.42 22.88
N VAL A 220 3.20 -18.86 21.70
CA VAL A 220 2.47 -19.16 20.44
C VAL A 220 2.36 -20.68 20.19
N GLN A 221 3.29 -21.48 20.73
CA GLN A 221 3.25 -22.94 20.70
C GLN A 221 2.07 -23.58 21.47
N ASN A 222 1.44 -22.86 22.40
CA ASN A 222 0.37 -23.36 23.26
C ASN A 222 -1.03 -22.90 22.80
N LEU A 223 -1.12 -22.08 21.74
CA LEU A 223 -2.39 -21.69 21.12
C LEU A 223 -3.01 -22.87 20.35
N SER A 224 -4.35 -22.91 20.32
CA SER A 224 -5.11 -23.86 19.51
C SER A 224 -4.99 -23.55 18.00
N PRO A 225 -5.22 -24.54 17.11
CA PRO A 225 -5.21 -24.31 15.67
C PRO A 225 -6.14 -23.19 15.21
N GLY A 226 -7.33 -23.07 15.82
CA GLY A 226 -8.29 -22.00 15.52
C GLY A 226 -7.80 -20.60 15.90
N GLU A 227 -7.15 -20.46 17.06
CA GLU A 227 -6.55 -19.19 17.50
C GLU A 227 -5.36 -18.79 16.64
N LEU A 228 -4.51 -19.75 16.25
CA LEU A 228 -3.39 -19.52 15.35
C LEU A 228 -3.87 -19.06 13.96
N LEU A 229 -4.94 -19.66 13.45
CA LEU A 229 -5.57 -19.25 12.19
C LEU A 229 -6.17 -17.84 12.28
N ALA A 230 -6.86 -17.52 13.37
CA ALA A 230 -7.41 -16.16 13.57
C ALA A 230 -6.28 -15.11 13.63
N LEU A 231 -5.19 -15.44 14.31
CA LEU A 231 -4.01 -14.60 14.40
C LEU A 231 -3.31 -14.45 13.03
N SER A 232 -3.23 -15.52 12.23
CA SER A 232 -2.69 -15.42 10.87
C SER A 232 -3.53 -14.54 9.95
N ILE A 233 -4.86 -14.63 10.03
CA ILE A 233 -5.78 -13.76 9.26
C ILE A 233 -5.60 -12.29 9.68
N LYS A 234 -5.38 -12.02 10.97
CA LYS A 234 -5.06 -10.68 11.47
C LYS A 234 -3.77 -10.14 10.86
N HIS A 235 -2.71 -10.94 10.74
CA HIS A 235 -1.48 -10.55 10.04
C HIS A 235 -1.70 -10.33 8.53
N LEU A 236 -2.50 -11.17 7.87
CA LEU A 236 -2.86 -10.96 6.46
C LEU A 236 -3.57 -9.61 6.24
N SER A 237 -4.47 -9.21 7.14
CA SER A 237 -5.14 -7.91 7.07
C SER A 237 -4.20 -6.70 7.16
N ARG A 238 -3.00 -6.91 7.72
CA ARG A 238 -1.92 -5.91 7.85
C ARG A 238 -0.90 -5.99 6.72
N GLY A 239 -1.06 -6.93 5.79
CA GLY A 239 -0.11 -7.20 4.71
C GLY A 239 1.13 -8.00 5.15
N GLU A 240 1.16 -8.52 6.38
CA GLU A 240 2.30 -9.24 6.97
C GLU A 240 2.31 -10.72 6.53
N LYS A 241 2.47 -10.97 5.23
CA LYS A 241 2.33 -12.30 4.60
C LYS A 241 3.30 -13.36 5.14
N ASP A 242 4.52 -12.99 5.51
CA ASP A 242 5.50 -13.93 6.06
C ASP A 242 5.15 -14.42 7.47
N GLN A 243 4.65 -13.52 8.31
CA GLN A 243 4.20 -13.86 9.65
C GLN A 243 2.94 -14.74 9.58
N ALA A 244 1.99 -14.38 8.71
CA ALA A 244 0.81 -15.20 8.45
C ALA A 244 1.17 -16.62 7.97
N ALA A 245 2.08 -16.75 6.99
CA ALA A 245 2.51 -18.06 6.50
C ALA A 245 3.18 -18.90 7.60
N SER A 246 3.97 -18.28 8.48
CA SER A 246 4.61 -18.98 9.60
C SER A 246 3.59 -19.51 10.60
N LEU A 247 2.57 -18.72 10.92
CA LEU A 247 1.46 -19.12 11.80
C LEU A 247 0.58 -20.20 11.19
N LEU A 248 0.32 -20.11 9.88
CA LEU A 248 -0.44 -21.14 9.15
C LEU A 248 0.33 -22.47 9.08
N ARG A 249 1.67 -22.43 8.97
CA ARG A 249 2.49 -23.66 9.05
C ARG A 249 2.35 -24.29 10.43
N LEU A 250 2.48 -23.50 11.50
CA LEU A 250 2.28 -23.99 12.86
C LEU A 250 0.85 -24.51 13.09
N THR A 251 -0.14 -23.87 12.48
CA THR A 251 -1.55 -24.32 12.53
C THR A 251 -1.68 -25.71 11.91
N LEU A 252 -1.09 -25.93 10.73
CA LEU A 252 -1.14 -27.19 9.99
C LEU A 252 -0.19 -28.27 10.54
N GLU A 253 0.84 -27.89 11.30
CA GLU A 253 1.66 -28.82 12.09
C GLU A 253 0.86 -29.39 13.26
N LYS A 254 0.01 -28.56 13.90
CA LYS A 254 -0.85 -28.99 15.01
C LYS A 254 -2.08 -29.76 14.55
N ASP A 255 -2.68 -29.31 13.46
CA ASP A 255 -3.83 -29.96 12.83
C ASP A 255 -3.62 -30.05 11.32
N PRO A 256 -3.00 -31.15 10.83
CA PRO A 256 -2.79 -31.40 9.42
C PRO A 256 -4.07 -31.57 8.61
N GLU A 257 -5.23 -31.71 9.27
CA GLU A 257 -6.54 -31.91 8.66
C GLU A 257 -7.34 -30.61 8.55
N TYR A 258 -6.82 -29.49 9.06
CA TYR A 258 -7.55 -28.24 9.13
C TYR A 258 -7.72 -27.57 7.76
N VAL A 259 -8.82 -27.91 7.06
CA VAL A 259 -9.12 -27.47 5.70
C VAL A 259 -9.05 -25.95 5.55
N LYS A 260 -9.70 -25.20 6.45
CA LYS A 260 -9.70 -23.73 6.41
C LYS A 260 -8.29 -23.13 6.44
N ALA A 261 -7.39 -23.71 7.24
CA ALA A 261 -5.99 -23.28 7.28
C ALA A 261 -5.26 -23.60 5.97
N MET A 262 -5.58 -24.72 5.31
CA MET A 262 -5.03 -25.03 3.97
C MET A 262 -5.47 -24.02 2.91
N VAL A 263 -6.75 -23.63 2.90
CA VAL A 263 -7.26 -22.63 1.95
C VAL A 263 -6.55 -21.28 2.14
N VAL A 264 -6.45 -20.82 3.39
CA VAL A 264 -5.77 -19.56 3.72
C VAL A 264 -4.27 -19.65 3.43
N MET A 265 -3.63 -20.80 3.66
CA MET A 265 -2.23 -21.03 3.30
C MET A 265 -2.03 -20.94 1.78
N GLY A 266 -2.85 -21.64 0.99
CA GLY A 266 -2.82 -21.60 -0.47
C GLY A 266 -2.94 -20.17 -0.99
N GLN A 267 -3.96 -19.43 -0.54
CA GLN A 267 -4.14 -18.03 -0.91
C GLN A 267 -2.93 -17.16 -0.52
N THR A 268 -2.37 -17.36 0.67
CA THR A 268 -1.19 -16.62 1.15
C THR A 268 0.03 -16.89 0.27
N LEU A 269 0.29 -18.15 -0.08
CA LEU A 269 1.42 -18.55 -0.93
C LEU A 269 1.26 -18.02 -2.36
N MET A 270 0.05 -18.05 -2.92
CA MET A 270 -0.24 -17.41 -4.20
C MET A 270 0.11 -15.92 -4.18
N GLN A 271 -0.28 -15.19 -3.12
CA GLN A 271 0.04 -13.76 -2.97
C GLN A 271 1.52 -13.47 -2.78
N LYS A 272 2.34 -14.48 -2.46
CA LYS A 272 3.80 -14.42 -2.39
C LYS A 272 4.48 -14.86 -3.70
N GLY A 273 3.71 -15.30 -4.70
CA GLY A 273 4.23 -15.82 -5.96
C GLY A 273 4.68 -17.28 -5.90
N LEU A 274 4.48 -17.98 -4.78
CA LEU A 274 4.85 -19.39 -4.61
C LEU A 274 3.73 -20.29 -5.13
N LEU A 275 3.53 -20.28 -6.45
CA LEU A 275 2.38 -20.92 -7.09
C LEU A 275 2.37 -22.46 -6.95
N GLY A 276 3.54 -23.10 -6.91
CA GLY A 276 3.66 -24.55 -6.76
C GLY A 276 3.17 -25.03 -5.39
N GLU A 277 3.73 -24.46 -4.31
CA GLU A 277 3.30 -24.76 -2.94
C GLU A 277 1.83 -24.37 -2.72
N SER A 278 1.38 -23.26 -3.31
CA SER A 278 -0.03 -22.84 -3.26
C SER A 278 -0.97 -23.94 -3.76
N ASN A 279 -0.67 -24.53 -4.92
CA ASN A 279 -1.50 -25.60 -5.48
C ASN A 279 -1.53 -26.82 -4.57
N GLU A 280 -0.41 -27.20 -3.96
CA GLU A 280 -0.36 -28.36 -3.07
C GLU A 280 -1.37 -28.23 -1.91
N TYR A 281 -1.43 -27.07 -1.26
CA TYR A 281 -2.40 -26.84 -0.18
C TYR A 281 -3.85 -26.76 -0.68
N LEU A 282 -4.10 -26.14 -1.84
CA LEU A 282 -5.44 -26.01 -2.40
C LEU A 282 -5.99 -27.37 -2.88
N GLU A 283 -5.17 -28.19 -3.54
CA GLU A 283 -5.55 -29.55 -3.96
C GLU A 283 -5.82 -30.46 -2.76
N ARG A 284 -5.02 -30.33 -1.69
CA ARG A 284 -5.26 -31.05 -0.44
C ARG A 284 -6.58 -30.64 0.20
N ALA A 285 -6.90 -29.35 0.22
CA ALA A 285 -8.18 -28.84 0.72
C ALA A 285 -9.36 -29.40 -0.09
N ILE A 286 -9.29 -29.32 -1.43
CA ILE A 286 -10.33 -29.84 -2.34
C ILE A 286 -10.51 -31.35 -2.15
N SER A 287 -9.40 -32.10 -2.09
CA SER A 287 -9.43 -33.55 -1.90
C SER A 287 -10.15 -33.91 -0.60
N LYS A 288 -9.87 -33.21 0.51
CA LYS A 288 -10.53 -33.45 1.80
C LYS A 288 -12.03 -33.16 1.74
N LEU A 289 -12.40 -32.02 1.17
CA LEU A 289 -13.81 -31.63 1.03
C LEU A 289 -14.59 -32.56 0.10
N SER A 290 -13.92 -33.18 -0.89
CA SER A 290 -14.55 -34.12 -1.83
C SER A 290 -14.63 -35.56 -1.32
N LEU A 291 -13.75 -35.96 -0.39
CA LEU A 291 -13.71 -37.31 0.17
C LEU A 291 -14.95 -37.64 1.02
N ALA A 292 -15.61 -36.63 1.60
CA ALA A 292 -16.83 -36.80 2.40
C ALA A 292 -18.13 -36.88 1.55
N GLY A 293 -18.02 -36.81 0.21
CA GLY A 293 -19.16 -36.61 -0.69
C GLY A 293 -19.33 -35.13 -1.06
N HIS A 294 -20.49 -34.74 -1.61
CA HIS A 294 -20.78 -33.32 -1.80
C HIS A 294 -20.98 -32.69 -0.42
N PRO A 295 -20.21 -31.66 -0.05
CA PRO A 295 -20.35 -31.03 1.27
C PRO A 295 -21.76 -30.48 1.43
N THR A 296 -22.38 -30.76 2.57
CA THR A 296 -23.72 -30.29 2.92
C THR A 296 -23.69 -29.18 3.96
N GLU A 297 -22.59 -29.08 4.72
CA GLU A 297 -22.39 -27.97 5.65
C GLU A 297 -22.03 -26.69 4.90
N VAL A 298 -22.64 -25.58 5.31
CA VAL A 298 -22.48 -24.27 4.65
C VAL A 298 -21.00 -23.84 4.60
N GLU A 299 -20.24 -24.08 5.67
CA GLU A 299 -18.82 -23.74 5.72
C GLU A 299 -17.97 -24.60 4.77
N ASP A 300 -18.26 -25.89 4.65
CA ASP A 300 -17.52 -26.78 3.75
C ASP A 300 -17.83 -26.50 2.28
N VAL A 301 -19.08 -26.14 1.95
CA VAL A 301 -19.45 -25.66 0.61
C VAL A 301 -18.68 -24.37 0.28
N ASP A 302 -18.63 -23.42 1.22
CA ASP A 302 -17.89 -22.16 1.06
C ASP A 302 -16.39 -22.42 0.83
N LEU A 303 -15.79 -23.31 1.63
CA LEU A 303 -14.39 -23.68 1.50
C LEU A 303 -14.11 -24.41 0.19
N LEU A 304 -15.04 -25.22 -0.34
CA LEU A 304 -14.87 -25.89 -1.62
C LEU A 304 -14.90 -24.91 -2.79
N ILE A 305 -15.81 -23.93 -2.74
CA ILE A 305 -15.89 -22.83 -3.71
C ILE A 305 -14.57 -22.05 -3.70
N LEU A 306 -14.14 -21.58 -2.53
CA LEU A 306 -12.90 -20.81 -2.37
C LEU A 306 -11.66 -21.59 -2.82
N SER A 307 -11.54 -22.86 -2.42
CA SER A 307 -10.40 -23.68 -2.81
C SER A 307 -10.34 -23.88 -4.32
N SER A 308 -11.49 -24.15 -4.94
CA SER A 308 -11.61 -24.34 -6.40
C SER A 308 -11.33 -23.04 -7.15
N GLN A 309 -11.82 -21.91 -6.65
CA GLN A 309 -11.59 -20.59 -7.23
C GLN A 309 -10.09 -20.26 -7.23
N TRP A 310 -9.42 -20.39 -6.09
CA TRP A 310 -8.00 -20.08 -5.99
C TRP A 310 -7.14 -21.09 -6.75
N ALA A 311 -7.48 -22.38 -6.76
CA ALA A 311 -6.77 -23.37 -7.58
C ALA A 311 -6.87 -23.00 -9.07
N GLY A 312 -8.08 -22.67 -9.53
CA GLY A 312 -8.33 -22.18 -10.89
C GLY A 312 -7.42 -21.01 -11.26
N VAL A 313 -7.39 -19.96 -10.42
CA VAL A 313 -6.54 -18.78 -10.63
C VAL A 313 -5.05 -19.13 -10.63
N VAL A 314 -4.59 -20.01 -9.73
CA VAL A 314 -3.17 -20.38 -9.65
C VAL A 314 -2.74 -21.18 -10.88
N TYR A 315 -3.54 -22.16 -11.34
CA TYR A 315 -3.27 -22.90 -12.58
C TYR A 315 -3.27 -22.00 -13.81
N MET A 316 -4.20 -21.04 -13.90
CA MET A 316 -4.20 -20.04 -14.97
C MET A 316 -2.92 -19.21 -14.99
N LYS A 317 -2.43 -18.77 -13.81
CA LYS A 317 -1.15 -18.04 -13.68
C LYS A 317 0.07 -18.87 -14.07
N GLN A 318 -0.01 -20.19 -13.97
CA GLN A 318 1.05 -21.12 -14.43
C GLN A 318 0.96 -21.41 -15.94
N GLY A 319 -0.02 -20.86 -16.66
CA GLY A 319 -0.27 -21.18 -18.07
C GLY A 319 -0.99 -22.51 -18.29
N LYS A 320 -1.40 -23.20 -17.23
CA LYS A 320 -2.12 -24.49 -17.23
C LYS A 320 -3.62 -24.25 -17.34
N LYS A 321 -4.05 -23.77 -18.52
CA LYS A 321 -5.42 -23.29 -18.74
C LYS A 321 -6.49 -24.39 -18.56
N ALA A 322 -6.21 -25.62 -19.01
CA ALA A 322 -7.16 -26.72 -18.96
C ALA A 322 -7.46 -27.13 -17.51
N GLU A 323 -6.42 -27.28 -16.69
CA GLU A 323 -6.55 -27.56 -15.26
C GLU A 323 -7.27 -26.42 -14.55
N GLY A 324 -6.88 -25.16 -14.84
CA GLY A 324 -7.54 -23.99 -14.27
C GLY A 324 -9.05 -23.94 -14.56
N LEU A 325 -9.45 -24.26 -15.79
CA LEU A 325 -10.86 -24.35 -16.18
C LEU A 325 -11.57 -25.46 -15.41
N ALA A 326 -10.97 -26.65 -15.29
CA ALA A 326 -11.59 -27.76 -14.56
C ALA A 326 -11.91 -27.40 -13.10
N HIS A 327 -11.04 -26.63 -12.43
CA HIS A 327 -11.34 -26.14 -11.07
C HIS A 327 -12.47 -25.12 -11.05
N LEU A 328 -12.54 -24.20 -12.00
CA LEU A 328 -13.62 -23.21 -12.08
C LEU A 328 -14.97 -23.84 -12.47
N GLU A 329 -14.96 -24.81 -13.39
CA GLU A 329 -16.14 -25.58 -13.79
C GLU A 329 -16.71 -26.40 -12.62
N ARG A 330 -15.87 -26.82 -11.66
CA ARG A 330 -16.36 -27.45 -10.42
C ARG A 330 -17.36 -26.55 -9.69
N ILE A 331 -17.09 -25.23 -9.63
CA ILE A 331 -17.97 -24.27 -8.96
C ILE A 331 -19.33 -24.22 -9.68
N ALA A 332 -19.33 -24.15 -11.01
CA ALA A 332 -20.56 -24.14 -11.81
C ALA A 332 -21.42 -25.40 -11.67
N ASN A 333 -20.82 -26.53 -11.30
CA ASN A 333 -21.52 -27.79 -11.06
C ASN A 333 -22.10 -27.90 -9.64
N LEU A 334 -21.81 -26.96 -8.73
CA LEU A 334 -22.42 -26.90 -7.41
C LEU A 334 -23.82 -26.30 -7.50
N LYS A 335 -24.73 -26.77 -6.64
CA LYS A 335 -26.01 -26.08 -6.39
C LYS A 335 -25.70 -24.69 -5.84
N GLU A 336 -26.39 -23.67 -6.35
CA GLU A 336 -26.29 -22.30 -5.84
C GLU A 336 -26.52 -22.28 -4.31
N PRO A 337 -25.55 -21.75 -3.53
CA PRO A 337 -25.69 -21.66 -2.08
C PRO A 337 -26.79 -20.69 -1.65
N GLU A 338 -27.55 -21.05 -0.61
CA GLU A 338 -28.59 -20.19 -0.02
C GLU A 338 -28.01 -19.17 0.98
N ASP A 339 -26.83 -19.46 1.54
CA ASP A 339 -26.15 -18.55 2.46
C ASP A 339 -25.57 -17.34 1.69
N PRO A 340 -25.84 -16.09 2.12
CA PRO A 340 -25.41 -14.90 1.39
C PRO A 340 -23.90 -14.79 1.17
N LYS A 341 -23.07 -15.30 2.09
CA LYS A 341 -21.61 -15.23 1.97
C LYS A 341 -21.13 -16.25 0.94
N SER A 342 -21.60 -17.49 1.04
CA SER A 342 -21.27 -18.54 0.07
C SER A 342 -21.81 -18.23 -1.32
N GLN A 343 -22.98 -17.60 -1.41
CA GLN A 343 -23.59 -17.14 -2.66
C GLN A 343 -22.71 -16.08 -3.35
N ALA A 344 -22.18 -15.10 -2.61
CA ALA A 344 -21.26 -14.11 -3.16
C ALA A 344 -20.00 -14.76 -3.75
N HIS A 345 -19.35 -15.67 -3.01
CA HIS A 345 -18.19 -16.40 -3.53
C HIS A 345 -18.52 -17.28 -4.75
N TYR A 346 -19.73 -17.87 -4.78
CA TYR A 346 -20.20 -18.67 -5.91
C TYR A 346 -20.25 -17.82 -7.20
N PHE A 347 -20.86 -16.64 -7.15
CA PHE A 347 -20.95 -15.74 -8.31
C PHE A 347 -19.59 -15.14 -8.68
N ASP A 348 -18.70 -14.85 -7.71
CA ASP A 348 -17.31 -14.48 -8.00
C ASP A 348 -16.56 -15.60 -8.76
N GLY A 349 -16.80 -16.86 -8.39
CA GLY A 349 -16.28 -18.03 -9.09
C GLY A 349 -16.82 -18.17 -10.51
N LEU A 350 -18.12 -17.94 -10.72
CA LEU A 350 -18.74 -17.94 -12.04
C LEU A 350 -18.24 -16.81 -12.95
N LEU A 351 -17.96 -15.63 -12.38
CA LEU A 351 -17.35 -14.53 -13.12
C LEU A 351 -15.95 -14.91 -13.62
N LEU A 352 -15.14 -15.52 -12.76
CA LEU A 352 -13.82 -16.02 -13.14
C LEU A 352 -13.90 -17.13 -14.18
N LEU A 353 -14.87 -18.04 -14.07
CA LEU A 353 -15.13 -19.07 -15.08
C LEU A 353 -15.51 -18.45 -16.43
N SER A 354 -16.42 -17.47 -16.43
CA SER A 354 -16.85 -16.77 -17.64
C SER A 354 -15.66 -16.11 -18.36
N SER A 355 -14.83 -15.38 -17.62
CA SER A 355 -13.61 -14.77 -18.17
C SER A 355 -12.65 -15.83 -18.73
N ALA A 356 -12.40 -16.91 -17.99
CA ALA A 356 -11.52 -17.99 -18.45
C ALA A 356 -12.04 -18.71 -19.71
N LEU A 357 -13.36 -18.86 -19.84
CA LEU A 357 -14.01 -19.45 -21.01
C LEU A 357 -13.89 -18.53 -22.23
N ALA A 358 -14.09 -17.22 -22.05
CA ALA A 358 -13.92 -16.22 -23.10
C ALA A 358 -12.47 -16.24 -23.63
N ASP A 359 -11.48 -16.22 -22.74
CA ASP A 359 -10.05 -16.32 -23.07
C ASP A 359 -9.66 -17.64 -23.78
N SER A 360 -10.52 -18.65 -23.66
CA SER A 360 -10.35 -19.97 -24.30
C SER A 360 -11.20 -20.13 -25.57
N GLY A 361 -11.84 -19.06 -26.04
CA GLY A 361 -12.69 -19.06 -27.24
C GLY A 361 -14.07 -19.71 -27.05
N ARG A 362 -14.44 -20.11 -25.84
CA ARG A 362 -15.74 -20.73 -25.49
C ARG A 362 -16.79 -19.66 -25.16
N LYS A 363 -16.96 -18.71 -26.09
CA LYS A 363 -17.79 -17.49 -25.89
C LYS A 363 -19.24 -17.78 -25.50
N ALA A 364 -19.90 -18.76 -26.14
CA ALA A 364 -21.29 -19.09 -25.85
C ALA A 364 -21.49 -19.56 -24.39
N GLU A 365 -20.53 -20.32 -23.86
CA GLU A 365 -20.54 -20.78 -22.47
C GLU A 365 -20.19 -19.64 -21.51
N ALA A 366 -19.22 -18.79 -21.88
CA ALA A 366 -18.88 -17.60 -21.12
C ALA A 366 -20.09 -16.68 -20.92
N LEU A 367 -20.85 -16.40 -22.00
CA LEU A 367 -22.08 -15.59 -21.95
C LEU A 367 -23.16 -16.21 -21.06
N LYS A 368 -23.30 -17.55 -21.07
CA LYS A 368 -24.26 -18.25 -20.21
C LYS A 368 -23.99 -17.96 -18.73
N PHE A 369 -22.75 -18.08 -18.28
CA PHE A 369 -22.39 -17.80 -16.89
C PHE A 369 -22.40 -16.31 -16.57
N LEU A 370 -21.99 -15.45 -17.51
CA LEU A 370 -22.00 -14.01 -17.31
C LEU A 370 -23.42 -13.45 -17.10
N ARG A 371 -24.42 -13.98 -17.80
CA ARG A 371 -25.83 -13.62 -17.59
C ARG A 371 -26.32 -13.99 -16.19
N LEU A 372 -25.87 -15.11 -15.62
CA LEU A 372 -26.18 -15.47 -14.24
C LEU A 372 -25.54 -14.49 -13.25
N VAL A 373 -24.28 -14.11 -13.48
CA VAL A 373 -23.57 -13.12 -12.66
C VAL A 373 -24.25 -11.74 -12.72
N VAL A 374 -24.68 -11.29 -13.91
CA VAL A 374 -25.39 -10.01 -14.09
C VAL A 374 -26.78 -10.04 -13.44
N ALA A 375 -27.47 -11.18 -13.45
CA ALA A 375 -28.74 -11.33 -12.76
C ALA A 375 -28.59 -11.22 -11.23
N TYR A 376 -27.45 -11.65 -10.68
CA TYR A 376 -27.11 -11.49 -9.27
C TYR A 376 -26.61 -10.09 -8.93
N ASP A 377 -25.67 -9.55 -9.71
CA ASP A 377 -25.15 -8.19 -9.57
C ASP A 377 -25.12 -7.46 -10.94
N PRO A 378 -26.08 -6.54 -11.18
CA PRO A 378 -26.17 -5.77 -12.42
C PRO A 378 -24.94 -4.91 -12.73
N ASN A 379 -24.03 -4.69 -11.78
CA ASN A 379 -22.80 -3.94 -12.01
C ASN A 379 -21.89 -4.58 -13.07
N TYR A 380 -22.04 -5.89 -13.34
CA TYR A 380 -21.26 -6.60 -14.35
C TYR A 380 -21.84 -6.51 -15.77
N ASN A 381 -22.95 -5.78 -15.98
CA ASN A 381 -23.61 -5.71 -17.29
C ASN A 381 -22.70 -5.17 -18.41
N TYR A 382 -21.75 -4.30 -18.08
CA TYR A 382 -20.79 -3.79 -19.06
C TYR A 382 -19.91 -4.91 -19.66
N LEU A 383 -19.55 -5.94 -18.88
CA LEU A 383 -18.79 -7.10 -19.37
C LEU A 383 -19.64 -7.95 -20.32
N LEU A 384 -20.95 -8.03 -20.06
CA LEU A 384 -21.88 -8.75 -20.93
C LEU A 384 -22.01 -8.05 -22.29
N GLU A 385 -22.20 -6.74 -22.27
CA GLU A 385 -22.26 -5.93 -23.50
C GLU A 385 -20.94 -6.00 -24.28
N GLU A 386 -19.79 -5.89 -23.60
CA GLU A 386 -18.47 -6.00 -24.25
C GLU A 386 -18.28 -7.36 -24.92
N LEU A 387 -18.58 -8.46 -24.21
CA LEU A 387 -18.46 -9.79 -24.77
C LEU A 387 -19.47 -10.03 -25.90
N GLU A 388 -20.70 -9.52 -25.83
CA GLU A 388 -21.67 -9.64 -26.93
C GLU A 388 -21.21 -8.85 -28.18
N ASN A 389 -20.71 -7.62 -27.99
CA ASN A 389 -20.29 -6.72 -29.08
C ASN A 389 -18.99 -7.14 -29.80
N GLU A 390 -18.17 -8.02 -29.24
CA GLU A 390 -17.01 -8.57 -29.96
C GLU A 390 -17.38 -9.30 -31.28
N GLU A 391 -18.65 -9.72 -31.46
CA GLU A 391 -19.13 -10.21 -32.76
C GLU A 391 -19.18 -9.12 -33.84
N ASP A 392 -19.53 -7.88 -33.47
CA ASP A 392 -19.70 -6.78 -34.41
C ASP A 392 -18.36 -6.19 -34.87
N ASP A 393 -17.31 -6.26 -34.06
CA ASP A 393 -16.01 -5.70 -34.46
C ASP A 393 -15.30 -6.60 -35.48
N PHE A 394 -15.43 -7.93 -35.41
CA PHE A 394 -14.81 -8.81 -36.43
C PHE A 394 -15.55 -8.76 -37.78
N ALA A 395 -16.89 -8.71 -37.76
CA ALA A 395 -17.71 -8.62 -38.97
C ALA A 395 -17.67 -7.21 -39.61
N SER A 396 -17.64 -6.14 -38.80
CA SER A 396 -17.52 -4.76 -39.31
C SER A 396 -16.12 -4.45 -39.84
N ASN A 397 -15.06 -5.00 -39.23
CA ASN A 397 -13.70 -4.84 -39.74
C ASN A 397 -13.54 -5.52 -41.12
N LEU A 398 -14.15 -6.69 -41.35
CA LEU A 398 -14.20 -7.36 -42.66
C LEU A 398 -15.06 -6.62 -43.70
N ALA A 399 -16.18 -6.02 -43.28
CA ALA A 399 -17.03 -5.20 -44.15
C ALA A 399 -16.35 -3.86 -44.54
N SER A 400 -15.53 -3.29 -43.65
CA SER A 400 -14.78 -2.06 -43.88
C SER A 400 -13.58 -2.27 -44.81
N THR A 401 -12.99 -3.48 -44.83
CA THR A 401 -11.87 -3.81 -45.73
C THR A 401 -12.36 -4.01 -47.16
N ARG A 402 -13.54 -4.62 -47.37
CA ARG A 402 -14.11 -4.81 -48.72
C ARG A 402 -14.63 -3.55 -49.40
N ARG A 403 -14.92 -2.47 -48.65
CA ARG A 403 -15.42 -1.19 -49.21
C ARG A 403 -14.32 -0.18 -49.55
N ARG A 404 -13.04 -0.49 -49.30
CA ARG A 404 -11.91 0.39 -49.68
C ARG A 404 -11.28 0.05 -51.04
N ASP A 405 -11.68 -1.06 -51.66
CA ASP A 405 -11.11 -1.54 -52.93
C ASP A 405 -12.09 -1.46 -54.12
N TYR A 406 -13.02 -0.49 -54.13
CA TYR A 406 -13.82 -0.14 -55.32
C TYR A 406 -13.82 1.36 -55.60
#